data_AF-A0A816EYJ1-F1
#
_entry.id   AF-A0A816EYJ1-F1
#
_cell.length_a   1.000
_cell.length_b   1.000
_cell.length_c   1.000
_cell.angle_alpha   90.00
_cell.angle_beta   90.00
_cell.angle_gamma   90.00
#
_symmetry.space_group_name_H-M   'P 1'
#
loop_
_entity.id
_entity.type
_entity.pdbx_description
1 polymer ?
#
loop_
_entity_poly.entity_id
_entity_poly.type
_entity_poly.pdbx_seq_one_letter_code
_entity_poly.pdbx_strand_id
1 'polypeptide(L)'
;MAGLKSPTIRISKWLDSLLRPLFDKVASDTTVSNGLELLKHIERWSGSYMTTTTSFITMDVTDLYTMIPQEGGVTAIKRLIETSRLEQIDGIKKEIILALTRFVMNNNYFYLDGSYYKQIKGGAMGSPLTLTIANAYMYFVERPIAKWAKRTCSLYFRYIDDLFIMTNVHRDTLNGLVQFWNRLDNNIELSESIGFTAEYLDVKIENRGGKLVSDVFHKLSHEPYFLPFTSMENFSTQFNQIWENCFSDTAICNIRPIVGTKKLHNLQEYLVKKKPDQSLLKITN
;
A
#
# COMPACT_ATOMS: atom_id res chain seq x y z
N MET A 1 -8.58 14.47 -3.95
CA MET A 1 -7.43 13.74 -4.50
C MET A 1 -6.82 14.55 -5.64
N ALA A 2 -5.58 14.99 -5.46
CA ALA A 2 -4.82 15.83 -6.38
C ALA A 2 -4.59 15.21 -7.77
N GLY A 3 -4.34 13.89 -7.84
CA GLY A 3 -3.95 13.23 -9.10
C GLY A 3 -5.07 13.02 -10.13
N LEU A 4 -6.35 12.98 -9.72
CA LEU A 4 -7.47 12.56 -10.59
C LEU A 4 -7.78 13.54 -11.75
N LYS A 5 -7.37 14.81 -11.61
CA LYS A 5 -7.55 15.86 -12.64
C LYS A 5 -6.22 16.29 -13.27
N SER A 6 -5.14 15.55 -13.05
CA SER A 6 -3.83 15.87 -13.61
C SER A 6 -3.82 15.68 -15.14
N PRO A 7 -3.12 16.55 -15.91
CA PRO A 7 -2.88 16.33 -17.35
C PRO A 7 -2.23 14.98 -17.67
N THR A 8 -1.47 14.41 -16.72
CA THR A 8 -0.73 13.16 -16.89
C THR A 8 -1.56 11.90 -16.54
N ILE A 9 -2.83 12.05 -16.12
CA ILE A 9 -3.61 10.93 -15.56
C ILE A 9 -3.80 9.77 -16.54
N ARG A 10 -3.95 10.04 -17.84
CA ARG A 10 -4.13 9.01 -18.87
C ARG A 10 -2.85 8.19 -19.07
N ILE A 11 -1.70 8.86 -19.16
CA ILE A 11 -0.39 8.22 -19.24
C ILE A 11 -0.13 7.41 -17.97
N SER A 12 -0.47 7.97 -16.80
CA SER A 12 -0.34 7.31 -15.51
C SER A 12 -1.16 6.02 -15.43
N LYS A 13 -2.43 6.04 -15.85
CA LYS A 13 -3.29 4.84 -15.92
C LYS A 13 -2.73 3.77 -16.86
N TRP A 14 -2.27 4.19 -18.04
CA TRP A 14 -1.72 3.28 -19.03
C TRP A 14 -0.41 2.63 -18.56
N LEU A 15 0.52 3.43 -18.02
CA LEU A 15 1.77 2.89 -17.43
C LEU A 15 1.48 1.97 -16.25
N ASP A 16 0.50 2.29 -15.41
CA ASP A 16 0.09 1.44 -14.30
C ASP A 16 -0.43 0.08 -14.78
N SER A 17 -1.30 0.06 -15.80
CA SER A 17 -1.78 -1.21 -16.39
C SER A 17 -0.67 -2.07 -16.97
N LEU A 18 0.43 -1.45 -17.44
CA LEU A 18 1.58 -2.13 -18.01
C LEU A 18 2.53 -2.67 -16.92
N LEU A 19 2.79 -1.88 -15.88
CA LEU A 19 3.83 -2.13 -14.89
C LEU A 19 3.34 -2.90 -13.66
N ARG A 20 2.08 -2.76 -13.27
CA ARG A 20 1.54 -3.42 -12.08
C ARG A 20 1.57 -4.96 -12.18
N PRO A 21 1.15 -5.59 -13.29
CA PRO A 21 1.25 -7.05 -13.43
C PRO A 21 2.70 -7.55 -13.35
N LEU A 22 3.64 -6.75 -13.85
CA LEU A 22 5.07 -7.05 -13.76
C LEU A 22 5.55 -7.05 -12.31
N PHE A 23 5.16 -6.02 -11.55
CA PHE A 23 5.43 -5.92 -10.13
C PHE A 23 4.85 -7.12 -9.36
N ASP A 24 3.55 -7.40 -9.55
CA ASP A 24 2.85 -8.47 -8.83
C ASP A 24 3.53 -9.83 -9.06
N LYS A 25 3.97 -10.09 -10.29
CA LYS A 25 4.72 -11.30 -10.62
C LYS A 25 6.07 -11.37 -9.90
N VAL A 26 6.84 -10.28 -9.93
CA VAL A 26 8.19 -10.22 -9.36
C VAL A 26 8.18 -10.25 -7.83
N ALA A 27 7.18 -9.64 -7.20
CA ALA A 27 7.08 -9.49 -5.76
C ALA A 27 6.20 -10.53 -5.05
N SER A 28 5.56 -11.44 -5.80
CA SER A 28 4.66 -12.50 -5.30
C SER A 28 5.18 -13.33 -4.13
N ASP A 29 6.49 -13.43 -3.92
CA ASP A 29 7.12 -14.18 -2.83
C ASP A 29 7.23 -13.38 -1.52
N THR A 30 7.01 -12.07 -1.57
CA THR A 30 7.23 -11.13 -0.47
C THR A 30 6.04 -10.21 -0.20
N THR A 31 4.99 -10.28 -1.01
CA THR A 31 3.76 -9.50 -0.82
C THR A 31 2.56 -10.40 -0.53
N VAL A 32 1.58 -9.84 0.19
CA VAL A 32 0.26 -10.45 0.37
C VAL A 32 -0.81 -9.47 -0.08
N SER A 33 -1.99 -9.98 -0.44
CA SER A 33 -3.10 -9.17 -0.94
C SER A 33 -4.23 -8.96 0.08
N ASN A 34 -4.34 -9.84 1.09
CA ASN A 34 -5.38 -9.80 2.12
C ASN A 34 -4.98 -10.62 3.36
N GLY A 35 -5.71 -10.45 4.47
CA GLY A 35 -5.44 -11.17 5.72
C GLY A 35 -5.65 -12.68 5.63
N LEU A 36 -6.55 -13.18 4.79
CA LEU A 36 -6.77 -14.64 4.63
C LEU A 36 -5.56 -15.32 3.98
N GLU A 37 -4.94 -14.68 2.99
CA GLU A 37 -3.70 -15.14 2.37
C GLU A 37 -2.58 -15.17 3.41
N LEU A 38 -2.43 -14.08 4.17
CA LEU A 38 -1.45 -13.99 5.24
C LEU A 38 -1.64 -15.08 6.31
N LEU A 39 -2.87 -15.31 6.77
CA LEU A 39 -3.20 -16.34 7.77
C LEU A 39 -2.73 -17.73 7.33
N LYS A 40 -2.94 -18.10 6.05
CA LYS A 40 -2.46 -19.38 5.51
C LYS A 40 -0.94 -19.50 5.61
N HIS A 41 -0.20 -18.41 5.40
CA HIS A 41 1.26 -18.44 5.54
C HIS A 41 1.69 -18.52 7.00
N ILE A 42 1.01 -17.80 7.89
CA ILE A 42 1.27 -17.84 9.33
C ILE A 42 1.01 -19.24 9.88
N GLU A 43 -0.14 -19.84 9.60
CA GLU A 43 -0.49 -21.20 10.07
C GLU A 43 0.56 -22.24 9.65
N ARG A 44 1.00 -22.19 8.38
CA ARG A 44 2.03 -23.08 7.86
C ARG A 44 3.37 -22.89 8.58
N TRP A 45 3.79 -21.63 8.76
CA TRP A 45 5.03 -21.32 9.47
C TRP A 45 4.95 -21.74 10.93
N SER A 46 3.83 -21.46 11.59
CA SER A 46 3.61 -21.75 13.01
C SER A 46 3.66 -23.24 13.31
N GLY A 47 3.16 -24.09 12.40
CA GLY A 47 3.25 -25.54 12.54
C GLY A 47 4.68 -26.10 12.60
N SER A 48 5.69 -25.36 12.10
CA SER A 48 7.08 -25.81 12.05
C SER A 48 8.02 -25.02 12.97
N TYR A 49 7.75 -23.75 13.22
CA TYR A 49 8.73 -22.84 13.82
C TYR A 49 8.23 -22.07 15.05
N MET A 50 6.93 -22.08 15.36
CA MET A 50 6.42 -21.28 16.48
C MET A 50 6.86 -21.83 17.84
N THR A 51 7.28 -20.93 18.71
CA THR A 51 7.74 -21.20 20.08
C THR A 51 7.15 -20.17 21.04
N THR A 52 7.38 -20.36 22.34
CA THR A 52 6.99 -19.38 23.38
C THR A 52 7.70 -18.03 23.23
N THR A 53 8.82 -17.98 22.49
CA THR A 53 9.62 -16.77 22.28
C THR A 53 9.35 -16.11 20.93
N THR A 54 8.50 -16.70 20.08
CA THR A 54 8.13 -16.10 18.79
C THR A 54 7.52 -14.73 19.00
N SER A 55 8.13 -13.72 18.39
CA SER A 55 7.68 -12.34 18.40
C SER A 55 7.17 -11.94 17.01
N PHE A 56 6.22 -11.02 16.99
CA PHE A 56 5.70 -10.38 15.80
C PHE A 56 6.25 -8.95 15.72
N ILE A 57 6.58 -8.54 14.51
CA ILE A 57 7.02 -7.18 14.20
C ILE A 57 6.11 -6.66 13.10
N THR A 58 5.46 -5.54 13.35
CA THR A 58 4.78 -4.75 12.31
C THR A 58 5.56 -3.47 12.12
N MET A 59 5.77 -3.06 10.88
CA MET A 59 6.41 -1.76 10.57
C MET A 59 5.54 -1.01 9.57
N ASP A 60 5.22 0.24 9.88
CA ASP A 60 4.53 1.17 8.98
C ASP A 60 5.56 2.08 8.31
N VAL A 61 5.40 2.32 7.00
CA VAL A 61 6.23 3.26 6.25
C VAL A 61 5.63 4.65 6.28
N THR A 62 6.30 5.58 6.94
CA THR A 62 5.82 6.96 7.08
C THR A 62 5.79 7.67 5.73
N ASP A 63 4.64 8.23 5.35
CA ASP A 63 4.47 9.14 4.22
C ASP A 63 5.03 8.60 2.88
N LEU A 64 4.90 7.28 2.65
CA LEU A 64 5.51 6.55 1.53
C LEU A 64 5.40 7.29 0.18
N TYR A 65 4.18 7.65 -0.24
CA TYR A 65 3.95 8.24 -1.56
C TYR A 65 4.57 9.62 -1.75
N THR A 66 4.72 10.38 -0.66
CA THR A 66 5.29 11.73 -0.68
C THR A 66 6.79 11.74 -0.50
N MET A 67 7.38 10.67 0.05
CA MET A 67 8.81 10.62 0.35
C MET A 67 9.66 9.93 -0.73
N ILE A 68 9.09 9.23 -1.70
CA ILE A 68 9.88 8.60 -2.76
C ILE A 68 10.56 9.66 -3.65
N PRO A 69 11.89 9.66 -3.81
CA PRO A 69 12.56 10.52 -4.79
C PRO A 69 12.08 10.21 -6.21
N GLN A 70 11.80 11.23 -7.03
CA GLN A 70 11.24 11.04 -8.38
C GLN A 70 12.13 10.14 -9.26
N GLU A 71 13.43 10.44 -9.36
CA GLU A 71 14.39 9.59 -10.08
C GLU A 71 14.62 8.23 -9.38
N GLY A 72 14.47 8.18 -8.06
CA GLY A 72 14.51 6.92 -7.31
C GLY A 72 13.38 5.98 -7.74
N GLY A 73 12.17 6.50 -7.89
CA GLY A 73 11.02 5.78 -8.42
C GLY A 73 11.22 5.31 -9.87
N VAL A 74 11.73 6.18 -10.76
CA VAL A 74 12.06 5.79 -12.15
C VAL A 74 13.11 4.69 -12.19
N THR A 75 14.12 4.78 -11.31
CA THR A 75 15.17 3.77 -11.18
C THR A 75 14.62 2.44 -10.67
N ALA A 76 13.66 2.47 -9.74
CA ALA A 76 12.98 1.26 -9.28
C ALA A 76 12.23 0.57 -10.42
N ILE A 77 11.51 1.32 -11.26
CA ILE A 77 10.85 0.75 -12.45
C ILE A 77 11.87 0.15 -13.42
N LYS A 78 12.99 0.85 -13.68
CA LYS A 78 14.08 0.31 -14.51
C LYS A 78 14.57 -1.04 -13.98
N ARG A 79 14.89 -1.11 -12.68
CA ARG A 79 15.35 -2.33 -12.02
C ARG A 79 14.30 -3.45 -12.05
N LEU A 80 13.02 -3.10 -11.96
CA LEU A 80 11.92 -4.06 -12.06
C LEU A 80 11.89 -4.72 -13.45
N ILE A 81 11.94 -3.92 -14.51
CA ILE A 81 11.98 -4.39 -15.90
C ILE A 81 13.21 -5.29 -16.15
N GLU A 82 14.39 -4.86 -15.66
CA GLU A 82 15.63 -5.61 -15.77
C GLU A 82 15.60 -6.93 -14.99
N THR A 83 14.97 -6.95 -13.80
CA THR A 83 14.78 -8.16 -12.99
C THR A 83 13.93 -9.19 -13.74
N SER A 84 12.96 -8.73 -14.52
CA SER A 84 12.15 -9.57 -15.39
C SER A 84 12.82 -9.94 -16.73
N ARG A 85 14.05 -9.46 -16.97
CA ARG A 85 14.84 -9.68 -18.20
C ARG A 85 14.10 -9.25 -19.47
N LEU A 86 13.34 -8.16 -19.38
CA LEU A 86 12.57 -7.61 -20.49
C LEU A 86 13.28 -6.39 -21.09
N GLU A 87 13.30 -6.33 -22.43
CA GLU A 87 13.70 -5.13 -23.17
C GLU A 87 12.49 -4.30 -23.64
N GLN A 88 11.32 -4.92 -23.65
CA GLN A 88 10.04 -4.31 -23.99
C GLN A 88 8.88 -4.95 -23.21
N ILE A 89 7.79 -4.20 -23.02
CA ILE A 89 6.53 -4.68 -22.46
C ILE A 89 5.42 -4.30 -23.43
N ASP A 90 4.61 -5.27 -23.86
CA ASP A 90 3.55 -5.10 -24.87
C ASP A 90 4.03 -4.36 -26.15
N GLY A 91 5.23 -4.70 -26.62
CA GLY A 91 5.86 -4.09 -27.80
C GLY A 91 6.43 -2.69 -27.58
N ILE A 92 6.34 -2.14 -26.36
CA ILE A 92 6.91 -0.84 -26.02
C ILE A 92 8.29 -1.01 -25.39
N LYS A 93 9.30 -0.37 -25.99
CA LYS A 93 10.69 -0.40 -25.50
C LYS A 93 10.80 0.18 -24.09
N LYS A 94 11.66 -0.42 -23.25
CA LYS A 94 11.91 0.02 -21.87
C LYS A 94 12.27 1.51 -21.78
N GLU A 95 13.01 2.07 -22.74
CA GLU A 95 13.41 3.48 -22.74
C GLU A 95 12.20 4.41 -22.84
N ILE A 96 11.18 4.04 -23.62
CA ILE A 96 9.94 4.81 -23.77
C ILE A 96 9.14 4.75 -22.46
N ILE A 97 9.04 3.55 -21.87
CA ILE A 97 8.35 3.36 -20.58
C ILE A 97 9.00 4.22 -19.50
N LEU A 98 10.33 4.21 -19.41
CA LEU A 98 11.07 5.02 -18.44
C LEU A 98 10.95 6.53 -18.71
N ALA A 99 10.99 6.95 -19.97
CA ALA A 99 10.78 8.35 -20.34
C ALA A 99 9.38 8.84 -19.94
N LEU A 100 8.33 8.06 -20.21
CA LEU A 100 6.97 8.39 -19.82
C LEU A 100 6.78 8.36 -18.30
N THR A 101 7.40 7.39 -17.61
CA THR A 101 7.37 7.31 -16.14
C THR A 101 7.98 8.56 -15.53
N ARG A 102 9.16 8.98 -15.99
CA ARG A 102 9.81 10.22 -15.57
C ARG A 102 8.95 11.44 -15.90
N PHE A 103 8.34 11.47 -17.08
CA PHE A 103 7.45 12.57 -17.47
C PHE A 103 6.26 12.70 -16.52
N VAL A 104 5.61 11.59 -16.14
CA VAL A 104 4.51 11.61 -15.16
C VAL A 104 5.01 12.10 -13.81
N MET A 105 6.11 11.56 -13.29
CA MET A 105 6.66 11.94 -11.98
C MET A 105 7.04 13.42 -11.90
N ASN A 106 7.66 13.96 -12.96
CA ASN A 106 8.13 15.34 -13.01
C ASN A 106 7.02 16.36 -13.30
N ASN A 107 5.81 15.92 -13.66
CA ASN A 107 4.67 16.78 -14.00
C ASN A 107 3.46 16.50 -13.10
N ASN A 108 3.74 16.27 -11.82
CA ASN A 108 2.74 16.16 -10.77
C ASN A 108 2.36 17.56 -10.27
N TYR A 109 1.25 18.08 -10.78
CA TYR A 109 0.67 19.35 -10.36
C TYR A 109 -0.65 19.11 -9.64
N PHE A 110 -0.93 19.93 -8.65
CA PHE A 110 -2.22 19.93 -7.96
C PHE A 110 -2.65 21.34 -7.57
N TYR A 111 -3.95 21.51 -7.37
CA TYR A 111 -4.56 22.78 -7.00
C TYR A 111 -4.97 22.74 -5.53
N LEU A 112 -4.52 23.73 -4.76
CA LEU A 112 -4.84 23.90 -3.35
C LEU A 112 -4.98 25.40 -3.06
N ASP A 113 -5.98 25.80 -2.29
CA ASP A 113 -6.16 27.17 -1.79
C ASP A 113 -5.97 28.30 -2.82
N GLY A 114 -6.48 28.13 -4.05
CA GLY A 114 -6.39 29.16 -5.08
C GLY A 114 -5.16 29.06 -5.99
N SER A 115 -4.18 28.22 -5.66
CA SER A 115 -2.88 28.15 -6.36
C SER A 115 -2.56 26.76 -6.89
N TYR A 116 -1.76 26.74 -7.95
CA TYR A 116 -1.18 25.50 -8.48
C TYR A 116 0.18 25.25 -7.83
N TYR A 117 0.38 24.02 -7.38
CA TYR A 117 1.61 23.55 -6.77
C TYR A 117 2.20 22.44 -7.61
N LYS A 118 3.52 22.48 -7.75
CA LYS A 118 4.28 21.36 -8.29
C LYS A 118 4.84 20.52 -7.15
N GLN A 119 4.56 19.23 -7.17
CA GLN A 119 5.18 18.29 -6.25
C GLN A 119 6.61 17.98 -6.72
N ILE A 120 7.58 18.25 -5.85
CA ILE A 120 9.02 18.10 -6.14
C ILE A 120 9.60 16.77 -5.63
N LYS A 121 8.88 16.10 -4.73
CA LYS A 121 9.25 14.81 -4.12
C LYS A 121 8.01 13.95 -3.98
N GLY A 122 8.14 12.65 -4.20
CA GLY A 122 7.02 11.72 -4.25
C GLY A 122 6.22 11.81 -5.55
N GLY A 123 5.13 11.05 -5.57
CA GLY A 123 4.11 11.08 -6.61
C GLY A 123 2.80 11.72 -6.14
N ALA A 124 2.00 12.18 -7.09
CA ALA A 124 0.70 12.78 -6.77
C ALA A 124 -0.22 11.74 -6.14
N MET A 125 -0.72 12.01 -4.93
CA MET A 125 -1.73 11.17 -4.29
C MET A 125 -2.96 11.01 -5.20
N GLY A 126 -3.32 9.76 -5.50
CA GLY A 126 -4.39 9.40 -6.43
C GLY A 126 -3.95 9.21 -7.88
N SER A 127 -2.67 9.37 -8.21
CA SER A 127 -2.11 8.88 -9.48
C SER A 127 -1.94 7.35 -9.40
N PRO A 128 -2.54 6.56 -10.32
CA PRO A 128 -2.40 5.10 -10.32
C PRO A 128 -0.96 4.62 -10.40
N LEU A 129 -0.13 5.31 -11.21
CA LEU A 129 1.29 4.98 -11.36
C LEU A 129 2.09 5.18 -10.06
N THR A 130 1.69 6.15 -9.23
CA THR A 130 2.41 6.45 -7.97
C THR A 130 2.38 5.24 -7.03
N LEU A 131 1.27 4.50 -6.99
CA LEU A 131 1.17 3.26 -6.21
C LEU A 131 2.15 2.21 -6.71
N THR A 132 2.19 1.97 -8.02
CA THR A 132 3.09 0.97 -8.62
C THR A 132 4.55 1.35 -8.45
N ILE A 133 4.89 2.63 -8.58
CA ILE A 133 6.24 3.13 -8.30
C ILE A 133 6.62 2.94 -6.84
N ALA A 134 5.72 3.26 -5.90
CA ALA A 134 5.97 3.08 -4.48
C ALA A 134 6.22 1.62 -4.10
N ASN A 135 5.38 0.73 -4.63
CA ASN A 135 5.53 -0.71 -4.45
C ASN A 135 6.85 -1.23 -5.02
N ALA A 136 7.23 -0.79 -6.23
CA ALA A 136 8.50 -1.17 -6.85
C ALA A 136 9.70 -0.61 -6.06
N TYR A 137 9.62 0.63 -5.58
CA TYR A 137 10.66 1.26 -4.78
C TYR A 137 10.88 0.48 -3.48
N MET A 138 9.81 0.24 -2.72
CA MET A 138 9.84 -0.52 -1.48
C MET A 138 10.39 -1.92 -1.69
N TYR A 139 10.02 -2.59 -2.78
CA TYR A 139 10.55 -3.92 -3.10
C TYR A 139 12.07 -3.99 -3.13
N PHE A 140 12.74 -2.95 -3.62
CA PHE A 140 14.21 -2.90 -3.64
C PHE A 140 14.81 -2.47 -2.30
N VAL A 141 14.17 -1.54 -1.59
CA VAL A 141 14.60 -1.08 -0.26
C VAL A 141 14.52 -2.23 0.75
N GLU A 142 13.46 -3.04 0.70
CA GLU A 142 13.18 -4.10 1.67
C GLU A 142 13.90 -5.43 1.38
N ARG A 143 14.60 -5.56 0.24
CA ARG A 143 15.33 -6.79 -0.10
C ARG A 143 16.27 -7.29 1.00
N PRO A 144 17.06 -6.44 1.69
CA PRO A 144 17.91 -6.89 2.79
C PRO A 144 17.10 -7.48 3.95
N ILE A 145 15.90 -6.94 4.21
CA ILE A 145 14.99 -7.41 5.27
C ILE A 145 14.44 -8.79 4.90
N ALA A 146 13.90 -8.94 3.69
CA ALA A 146 13.38 -10.23 3.21
C ALA A 146 14.47 -11.32 3.15
N LYS A 147 15.70 -10.96 2.73
CA LYS A 147 16.85 -11.87 2.75
C LYS A 147 17.25 -12.28 4.17
N TRP A 148 17.24 -11.32 5.10
CA TRP A 148 17.49 -11.61 6.51
C TRP A 148 16.45 -12.60 7.05
N ALA A 149 15.16 -12.34 6.81
CA ALA A 149 14.07 -13.17 7.29
C ALA A 149 14.19 -14.61 6.78
N LYS A 150 14.48 -14.78 5.48
CA LYS A 150 14.73 -16.10 4.88
C LYS A 150 15.89 -16.83 5.57
N ARG A 151 16.99 -16.13 5.88
CA ARG A 151 18.18 -16.72 6.53
C ARG A 151 17.93 -17.12 7.98
N THR A 152 17.05 -16.40 8.68
CA THR A 152 16.71 -16.66 10.10
C THR A 152 15.45 -17.50 10.27
N CYS A 153 14.98 -18.16 9.19
CA CYS A 153 13.72 -18.91 9.17
C CYS A 153 12.53 -18.11 9.70
N SER A 154 12.54 -16.79 9.50
CA SER A 154 11.47 -15.87 9.88
C SER A 154 10.48 -15.68 8.72
N LEU A 155 9.21 -15.44 9.04
CA LEU A 155 8.20 -15.11 8.04
C LEU A 155 8.28 -13.61 7.73
N TYR A 156 8.15 -13.23 6.46
CA TYR A 156 8.17 -11.84 6.00
C TYR A 156 7.11 -11.64 4.93
N PHE A 157 6.26 -10.62 5.09
CA PHE A 157 5.37 -10.15 4.04
C PHE A 157 5.18 -8.64 4.12
N ARG A 158 4.85 -8.03 2.98
CA ARG A 158 4.42 -6.63 2.89
C ARG A 158 3.06 -6.50 2.23
N TYR A 159 2.28 -5.54 2.70
CA TYR A 159 1.07 -5.03 2.07
C TYR A 159 1.19 -3.53 1.91
N ILE A 160 1.44 -3.07 0.68
CA ILE A 160 1.62 -1.64 0.36
C ILE A 160 2.71 -0.99 1.25
N ASP A 161 2.32 -0.26 2.30
CA ASP A 161 3.13 0.48 3.26
C ASP A 161 3.32 -0.25 4.60
N ASP A 162 2.55 -1.30 4.87
CA ASP A 162 2.66 -2.12 6.08
C ASP A 162 3.57 -3.34 5.84
N LEU A 163 4.57 -3.56 6.70
CA LEU A 163 5.43 -4.74 6.73
C LEU A 163 5.09 -5.63 7.93
N PHE A 164 5.16 -6.94 7.74
CA PHE A 164 4.91 -7.96 8.76
C PHE A 164 6.05 -8.97 8.84
N ILE A 165 6.54 -9.22 10.05
CA ILE A 165 7.58 -10.22 10.33
C ILE A 165 7.17 -11.08 11.53
N MET A 166 7.38 -12.38 11.43
CA MET A 166 7.28 -13.32 12.55
C MET A 166 8.61 -14.04 12.74
N THR A 167 9.19 -13.98 13.95
CA THR A 167 10.58 -14.40 14.19
C THR A 167 10.82 -14.93 15.60
N ASN A 168 11.80 -15.82 15.74
CA ASN A 168 12.29 -16.33 17.04
C ASN A 168 13.58 -15.63 17.50
N VAL A 169 14.03 -14.61 16.78
CA VAL A 169 15.24 -13.84 17.13
C VAL A 169 14.97 -13.03 18.39
N HIS A 170 15.96 -12.98 19.28
CA HIS A 170 15.87 -12.27 20.56
C HIS A 170 15.62 -10.77 20.36
N ARG A 171 14.81 -10.18 21.24
CA ARG A 171 14.35 -8.78 21.15
C ARG A 171 15.48 -7.76 21.06
N ASP A 172 16.56 -7.94 21.82
CA ASP A 172 17.69 -7.01 21.80
C ASP A 172 18.38 -6.94 20.42
N THR A 173 18.49 -8.09 19.75
CA THR A 173 19.00 -8.16 18.38
C THR A 173 18.05 -7.49 17.39
N LEU A 174 16.73 -7.62 17.60
CA LEU A 174 15.73 -6.99 16.75
C LEU A 174 15.81 -5.47 16.79
N ASN A 175 15.98 -4.86 17.96
CA ASN A 175 16.10 -3.40 18.08
C ASN A 175 17.29 -2.86 17.26
N GLY A 176 18.44 -3.53 17.33
CA GLY A 176 19.61 -3.15 16.52
C GLY A 176 19.39 -3.34 15.01
N LEU A 177 18.64 -4.37 14.62
CA LEU A 177 18.28 -4.63 13.22
C LEU A 177 17.31 -3.59 12.67
N VAL A 178 16.28 -3.20 13.43
CA VAL A 178 15.32 -2.17 13.01
C VAL A 178 16.02 -0.83 12.80
N GLN A 179 16.91 -0.43 13.73
CA GLN A 179 17.74 0.76 13.54
C GLN A 179 18.59 0.68 12.27
N PHE A 180 19.11 -0.50 11.94
CA PHE A 180 19.85 -0.70 10.69
C PHE A 180 18.94 -0.63 9.46
N TRP A 181 17.73 -1.19 9.51
CA TRP A 181 16.75 -1.11 8.42
C TRP A 181 16.30 0.31 8.13
N ASN A 182 16.12 1.13 9.17
CA ASN A 182 15.86 2.57 9.05
C ASN A 182 17.00 3.39 8.43
N ARG A 183 18.17 2.79 8.21
CA ARG A 183 19.30 3.42 7.50
C ARG A 183 19.51 2.87 6.08
N LEU A 184 18.67 1.94 5.62
CA LEU A 184 18.78 1.37 4.27
C LEU A 184 18.47 2.40 3.19
N ASP A 185 17.56 3.34 3.47
CA ASP A 185 17.19 4.42 2.57
C ASP A 185 16.88 5.69 3.37
N ASN A 186 17.52 6.81 3.01
CA ASN A 186 17.34 8.10 3.70
C ASN A 186 15.95 8.72 3.50
N ASN A 187 15.12 8.16 2.63
CA ASN A 187 13.77 8.65 2.33
C ASN A 187 12.67 7.78 2.94
N ILE A 188 13.02 6.66 3.56
CA ILE A 188 12.05 5.72 4.11
C ILE A 188 12.26 5.67 5.62
N GLU A 189 11.20 5.95 6.35
CA GLU A 189 11.16 5.84 7.80
C GLU A 189 10.15 4.75 8.19
N LEU A 190 10.62 3.77 8.95
CA LEU A 190 9.87 2.63 9.45
C LEU A 190 9.54 2.87 10.92
N SER A 191 8.25 2.87 11.24
CA SER A 191 7.75 2.89 12.62
C SER A 191 7.39 1.47 13.05
N GLU A 192 8.16 0.88 13.96
CA GLU A 192 7.97 -0.51 14.41
C GLU A 192 7.06 -0.67 15.64
N SER A 193 6.40 -1.82 15.70
CA SER A 193 5.81 -2.37 16.92
C SER A 193 6.26 -3.83 17.05
N ILE A 194 6.84 -4.17 18.20
CA ILE A 194 7.37 -5.51 18.50
C ILE A 194 6.65 -6.06 19.72
N GLY A 195 6.06 -7.24 19.59
CA GLY A 195 5.37 -7.89 20.70
C GLY A 195 4.97 -9.34 20.45
N PHE A 196 4.25 -9.92 21.41
CA PHE A 196 3.61 -11.24 21.29
C PHE A 196 2.19 -11.14 20.75
N THR A 197 1.76 -9.94 20.38
CA THR A 197 0.50 -9.65 19.69
C THR A 197 0.80 -8.66 18.59
N ALA A 198 0.22 -8.87 17.42
CA ALA A 198 0.29 -7.95 16.30
C ALA A 198 -1.08 -7.80 15.64
N GLU A 199 -1.32 -6.61 15.11
CA GLU A 199 -2.50 -6.28 14.32
C GLU A 199 -1.99 -5.93 12.92
N TYR A 200 -2.45 -6.67 11.91
CA TYR A 200 -1.99 -6.49 10.53
C TYR A 200 -3.12 -6.82 9.57
N LEU A 201 -3.42 -5.90 8.66
CA LEU A 201 -4.63 -5.91 7.83
C LEU A 201 -5.89 -6.05 8.69
N ASP A 202 -6.70 -7.07 8.42
CA ASP A 202 -7.94 -7.45 9.08
C ASP A 202 -7.75 -8.59 10.10
N VAL A 203 -6.51 -8.84 10.53
CA VAL A 203 -6.16 -9.96 11.40
C VAL A 203 -5.41 -9.48 12.64
N LYS A 204 -5.86 -9.96 13.81
CA LYS A 204 -5.11 -9.91 15.07
C LYS A 204 -4.47 -11.25 15.31
N ILE A 205 -3.18 -11.25 15.61
CA ILE A 205 -2.38 -12.46 15.81
C ILE A 205 -1.75 -12.40 17.18
N GLU A 206 -1.81 -13.49 17.92
CA GLU A 206 -1.28 -13.60 19.28
C GLU A 206 -0.53 -14.92 19.47
N ASN A 207 0.60 -14.84 20.19
CA ASN A 207 1.35 -15.99 20.67
C ASN A 207 0.95 -16.29 22.12
N ARG A 208 0.09 -17.29 22.31
CA ARG A 208 -0.32 -17.76 23.65
C ARG A 208 0.50 -18.96 24.07
N GLY A 209 1.70 -18.71 24.57
CA GLY A 209 2.58 -19.75 25.11
C GLY A 209 3.04 -20.77 24.06
N GLY A 210 3.37 -20.31 22.86
CA GLY A 210 3.80 -21.14 21.73
C GLY A 210 2.67 -21.65 20.85
N LYS A 211 1.43 -21.18 21.07
CA LYS A 211 0.28 -21.47 20.23
C LYS A 211 -0.19 -20.23 19.50
N LEU A 212 -0.43 -20.38 18.20
CA LEU A 212 -1.03 -19.35 17.37
C LEU A 212 -2.51 -19.18 17.75
N VAL A 213 -2.88 -17.95 18.08
CA VAL A 213 -4.28 -17.54 18.19
C VAL A 213 -4.47 -16.38 17.22
N SER A 214 -5.49 -16.48 16.37
CA SER A 214 -5.88 -15.41 15.46
C SER A 214 -7.33 -15.00 15.73
N ASP A 215 -7.61 -13.72 15.49
CA ASP A 215 -8.95 -13.15 15.56
C ASP A 215 -9.12 -12.10 14.46
N VAL A 216 -10.36 -11.72 14.17
CA VAL A 216 -10.66 -10.66 13.21
C VAL A 216 -10.34 -9.32 13.85
N PHE A 217 -9.59 -8.49 13.12
CA PHE A 217 -9.27 -7.12 13.53
C PHE A 217 -9.92 -6.09 12.62
N HIS A 218 -10.46 -5.05 13.22
CA HIS A 218 -10.95 -3.88 12.50
C HIS A 218 -10.29 -2.64 13.09
N LYS A 219 -9.49 -1.92 12.29
CA LYS A 219 -8.94 -0.62 12.69
C LYS A 219 -10.12 0.29 13.07
N LEU A 220 -9.97 1.11 14.12
CA LEU A 220 -11.01 2.08 14.52
C LEU A 220 -11.32 3.09 13.41
N SER A 221 -10.38 3.35 12.50
CA SER A 221 -10.58 4.16 11.28
C SER A 221 -11.37 3.42 10.17
N HIS A 222 -11.61 2.13 10.34
CA HIS A 222 -12.42 1.27 9.48
C HIS A 222 -13.86 1.22 10.02
N GLU A 223 -14.40 2.36 10.46
CA GLU A 223 -15.86 2.47 10.58
C GLU A 223 -16.41 2.34 9.15
N PRO A 224 -17.35 1.42 8.90
CA PRO A 224 -17.97 1.31 7.59
C PRO A 224 -18.52 2.69 7.22
N TYR A 225 -18.26 3.13 5.99
CA TYR A 225 -18.92 4.32 5.45
C TYR A 225 -20.42 4.04 5.42
N PHE A 226 -21.13 4.43 6.48
CA PHE A 226 -22.57 4.42 6.49
C PHE A 226 -23.03 5.58 5.62
N LEU A 227 -23.71 5.25 4.52
CA LEU A 227 -24.42 6.27 3.75
C LEU A 227 -25.40 6.99 4.69
N PRO A 228 -25.37 8.34 4.73
CA PRO A 228 -26.36 9.12 5.44
C PRO A 228 -27.78 8.66 5.09
N PHE A 229 -28.68 8.60 6.07
CA PHE A 229 -30.09 8.31 5.80
C PHE A 229 -30.69 9.26 4.76
N THR A 230 -30.23 10.52 4.72
CA THR A 230 -30.62 11.50 3.70
C THR A 230 -30.10 11.19 2.30
N SER A 231 -29.04 10.39 2.17
CA SER A 231 -28.61 9.82 0.89
C SER A 231 -29.53 8.67 0.45
N MET A 232 -30.38 8.13 1.32
CA MET A 232 -31.36 7.08 0.98
C MET A 232 -32.51 7.58 0.10
N GLU A 233 -32.79 8.89 0.06
CA GLU A 233 -33.82 9.45 -0.83
C GLU A 233 -33.50 9.22 -2.31
N ASN A 234 -32.21 9.23 -2.67
CA ASN A 234 -31.72 8.94 -4.03
C ASN A 234 -30.89 7.66 -4.11
N PHE A 235 -30.78 6.90 -3.02
CA PHE A 235 -29.95 5.69 -2.97
C PHE A 235 -30.41 4.66 -3.98
N SER A 236 -31.72 4.42 -4.09
CA SER A 236 -32.24 3.49 -5.10
C SER A 236 -31.84 3.90 -6.51
N THR A 237 -31.89 5.20 -6.83
CA THR A 237 -31.54 5.72 -8.16
C THR A 237 -30.04 5.65 -8.42
N GLN A 238 -29.20 6.09 -7.48
CA GLN A 238 -27.74 6.05 -7.63
C GLN A 238 -27.19 4.62 -7.57
N PHE A 239 -27.73 3.78 -6.70
CA PHE A 239 -27.40 2.36 -6.63
C PHE A 239 -27.83 1.65 -7.91
N ASN A 240 -29.04 1.86 -8.41
CA ASN A 240 -29.47 1.29 -9.70
C ASN A 240 -28.58 1.77 -10.85
N GLN A 241 -28.18 3.04 -10.87
CA GLN A 241 -27.34 3.59 -11.93
C GLN A 241 -25.91 3.02 -11.88
N ILE A 242 -25.34 2.82 -10.69
CA ILE A 242 -24.05 2.14 -10.51
C ILE A 242 -24.19 0.64 -10.81
N TRP A 243 -25.31 0.03 -10.43
CA TRP A 243 -25.60 -1.38 -10.63
C TRP A 243 -25.75 -1.72 -12.12
N GLU A 244 -26.52 -0.92 -12.87
CA GLU A 244 -26.63 -1.01 -14.32
C GLU A 244 -25.26 -0.76 -14.98
N ASN A 245 -24.55 0.32 -14.63
CA ASN A 245 -23.27 0.65 -15.28
C ASN A 245 -22.16 -0.39 -15.04
N CYS A 246 -22.16 -1.08 -13.90
CA CYS A 246 -21.07 -1.99 -13.53
C CYS A 246 -21.45 -3.48 -13.70
N PHE A 247 -22.74 -3.82 -13.69
CA PHE A 247 -23.19 -5.21 -13.58
C PHE A 247 -24.32 -5.59 -14.55
N SER A 248 -24.81 -4.68 -15.42
CA SER A 248 -25.90 -4.99 -16.38
C SER A 248 -25.62 -6.21 -17.23
N ASP A 249 -24.37 -6.42 -17.61
CA ASP A 249 -23.94 -7.48 -18.53
C ASP A 249 -23.42 -8.72 -17.78
N THR A 250 -23.67 -8.80 -16.47
CA THR A 250 -23.17 -9.88 -15.61
C THR A 250 -24.32 -10.68 -14.99
N ALA A 251 -24.07 -11.97 -14.73
CA ALA A 251 -25.05 -12.88 -14.11
C ALA A 251 -25.47 -12.47 -12.68
N ILE A 252 -24.81 -11.48 -12.08
CA ILE A 252 -25.05 -10.97 -10.73
C ILE A 252 -26.27 -10.04 -10.68
N CYS A 253 -26.77 -9.54 -11.82
CA CYS A 253 -27.85 -8.55 -11.85
C CYS A 253 -29.18 -9.02 -11.20
N ASN A 254 -29.35 -10.34 -11.02
CA ASN A 254 -30.56 -10.94 -10.44
C ASN A 254 -30.57 -11.02 -8.89
N ILE A 255 -29.50 -10.59 -8.21
CA ILE A 255 -29.39 -10.68 -6.75
C ILE A 255 -29.93 -9.41 -6.08
N ARG A 256 -30.90 -9.54 -5.16
CA ARG A 256 -31.49 -8.42 -4.40
C ARG A 256 -30.62 -8.03 -3.19
N PRO A 257 -30.15 -6.77 -3.07
CA PRO A 257 -29.33 -6.32 -1.93
C PRO A 257 -30.16 -5.95 -0.68
N ILE A 258 -29.56 -6.07 0.51
CA ILE A 258 -30.13 -5.73 1.83
C ILE A 258 -29.28 -4.62 2.49
N VAL A 259 -29.89 -3.60 3.13
CA VAL A 259 -29.21 -2.38 3.64
C VAL A 259 -29.52 -2.09 5.12
N GLY A 260 -28.57 -1.57 5.90
CA GLY A 260 -28.74 -1.13 7.32
C GLY A 260 -27.92 0.12 7.70
N THR A 261 -28.33 0.87 8.73
CA THR A 261 -27.83 2.23 9.07
C THR A 261 -27.43 2.39 10.54
N LYS A 262 -26.28 3.05 10.85
CA LYS A 262 -26.07 3.74 12.16
C LYS A 262 -24.86 4.71 12.18
N LYS A 263 -25.18 5.96 12.55
CA LYS A 263 -24.33 7.05 13.14
C LYS A 263 -23.52 7.97 12.18
N LEU A 264 -23.89 9.25 12.21
CA LEU A 264 -23.42 10.33 11.32
C LEU A 264 -22.41 11.30 11.96
N HIS A 265 -22.16 11.20 13.28
CA HIS A 265 -21.53 12.30 14.05
C HIS A 265 -19.99 12.33 13.95
N ASN A 266 -19.34 11.20 13.65
CA ASN A 266 -17.88 11.07 13.65
C ASN A 266 -17.19 11.71 12.43
N LEU A 267 -17.91 11.89 11.31
CA LEU A 267 -17.32 12.32 10.03
C LEU A 267 -16.87 13.79 10.03
N GLN A 268 -17.52 14.65 10.81
CA GLN A 268 -17.22 16.09 10.84
C GLN A 268 -15.90 16.41 11.56
N GLU A 269 -15.52 15.66 12.60
CA GLU A 269 -14.29 15.95 13.36
C GLU A 269 -13.01 15.51 12.62
N TYR A 270 -13.11 14.47 11.79
CA TYR A 270 -11.95 13.89 11.11
C TYR A 270 -11.47 14.71 9.90
N LEU A 271 -12.39 15.39 9.20
CA LEU A 271 -12.08 16.17 7.99
C LEU A 271 -11.34 17.49 8.26
N VAL A 272 -11.29 17.94 9.51
CA VAL A 272 -10.75 19.26 9.88
C VAL A 272 -9.24 19.22 10.22
N LYS A 273 -8.62 18.04 10.41
CA LYS A 273 -7.38 17.92 11.19
C LYS A 273 -6.05 17.62 10.48
N LYS A 274 -5.93 17.63 9.14
CA LYS A 274 -4.60 17.49 8.50
C LYS A 274 -4.33 18.58 7.47
N LYS A 275 -3.57 19.62 7.87
CA LYS A 275 -2.89 20.52 6.93
C LYS A 275 -1.61 19.83 6.43
N PRO A 276 -1.31 19.84 5.12
CA PRO A 276 -0.10 19.25 4.57
C PRO A 276 1.16 20.05 4.96
N ASP A 277 2.30 19.37 5.09
CA ASP A 277 3.62 19.99 5.30
C ASP A 277 4.02 20.81 4.06
N GLN A 278 4.32 22.09 4.28
CA GLN A 278 4.64 23.07 3.24
C GLN A 278 6.05 22.88 2.67
N SER A 279 6.93 22.15 3.35
CA SER A 279 8.31 21.90 2.91
C SER A 279 8.39 21.10 1.59
N LEU A 280 7.34 20.37 1.25
CA LEU A 280 7.26 19.48 0.08
C LEU A 280 6.72 20.15 -1.19
N LEU A 281 6.35 21.44 -1.11
CA LEU A 281 5.58 22.13 -2.15
C LEU A 281 6.33 23.35 -2.69
N LYS A 282 6.33 23.52 -4.01
CA LYS A 282 6.84 24.74 -4.67
C LYS A 282 5.69 25.46 -5.38
N ILE A 283 5.49 26.73 -5.04
CA ILE A 283 4.55 27.63 -5.72
C ILE A 283 5.11 27.93 -7.12
N THR A 284 4.28 27.74 -8.15
CA THR A 284 4.58 28.19 -9.51
C THR A 284 3.81 29.46 -9.78
N ASN A 285 4.52 30.56 -10.02
CA ASN A 285 3.97 31.82 -10.54
C ASN A 285 3.68 31.70 -12.04
#